data_AF-A0A368CNQ7-F1
#
_entry.id   AF-A0A368CNQ7-F1
#
_cell.length_a   1.000
_cell.length_b   1.000
_cell.length_c   1.000
_cell.angle_alpha   90.00
_cell.angle_beta   90.00
_cell.angle_gamma   90.00
#
_symmetry.space_group_name_H-M   'P 1'
#
loop_
_entity.id
_entity.type
_entity.pdbx_description
1 polymer ?
#
loop_
_entity_poly.entity_id
_entity_poly.type
_entity_poly.pdbx_seq_one_letter_code
_entity_poly.pdbx_strand_id
1 'polypeptide(L)' 'MPMKPLAGVFLALACVLGIAATGCVFELSYGEPDLGVGLTRAILIGSLPGTALALLVAIRLNSPA' A
#
# COMPACT_ATOMS: atom_id res chain seq x y z
N MET A 1 15.43 13.28 -15.54
CA MET A 1 14.31 14.15 -15.11
C MET A 1 14.19 13.99 -13.60
N PRO A 2 14.37 15.04 -12.79
CA PRO A 2 14.14 14.94 -11.36
C PRO A 2 12.68 14.56 -11.10
N MET A 3 12.45 13.60 -10.20
CA MET A 3 11.08 13.21 -9.83
C MET A 3 10.36 14.40 -9.20
N LYS A 4 9.08 14.58 -9.55
CA LYS A 4 8.23 15.55 -8.85
C LYS A 4 8.12 15.09 -7.38
N PRO A 5 8.37 15.96 -6.38
CA PRO A 5 8.44 15.53 -4.98
C PRO A 5 7.15 14.84 -4.50
N LEU A 6 5.99 15.30 -4.99
CA LEU A 6 4.69 14.68 -4.71
C LEU A 6 4.60 13.24 -5.22
N ALA A 7 5.16 12.93 -6.40
CA ALA A 7 5.20 11.56 -6.91
C ALA A 7 6.05 10.65 -6.02
N GLY A 8 7.16 11.17 -5.47
CA GLY A 8 7.98 10.47 -4.49
C GLY A 8 7.23 10.15 -3.20
N VAL A 9 6.40 11.07 -2.71
CA VAL A 9 5.54 10.84 -1.53
C VAL A 9 4.52 9.73 -1.78
N PHE A 10 3.82 9.76 -2.92
CA PHE A 10 2.88 8.70 -3.28
C PHE A 10 3.55 7.35 -3.50
N LEU A 11 4.78 7.34 -4.02
CA LEU A 11 5.57 6.11 -4.14
C LEU A 11 5.95 5.55 -2.76
N ALA A 12 6.41 6.40 -1.83
CA ALA A 12 6.69 5.99 -0.46
C ALA A 12 5.45 5.45 0.25
N LEU A 13 4.29 6.10 0.06
CA LEU A 13 3.01 5.62 0.58
C LEU A 13 2.65 4.24 0.00
N ALA A 14 2.81 4.04 -1.31
CA ALA A 14 2.58 2.75 -1.95
C ALA A 14 3.46 1.65 -1.34
N CYS A 15 4.74 1.94 -1.04
CA CYS A 15 5.62 0.99 -0.37
C CYS A 15 5.12 0.62 1.03
N VAL A 16 4.71 1.59 1.85
CA VAL A 16 4.20 1.34 3.20
C VAL A 16 2.91 0.51 3.16
N LEU A 17 1.99 0.85 2.26
CA LEU A 17 0.74 0.08 2.09
C LEU A 17 1.02 -1.35 1.59
N GLY A 18 2.00 -1.52 0.70
CA GLY A 18 2.42 -2.84 0.21
C GLY A 18 3.00 -3.72 1.33
N ILE A 19 3.83 -3.15 2.21
CA ILE A 19 4.35 -3.85 3.40
C ILE A 19 3.18 -4.28 4.30
N ALA A 20 2.24 -3.37 4.58
CA ALA A 20 1.07 -3.68 5.42
C ALA A 20 0.19 -4.79 4.82
N ALA A 21 -0.09 -4.73 3.51
CA ALA A 21 -0.85 -5.75 2.81
C ALA A 21 -0.18 -7.12 2.91
N THR A 22 1.13 -7.18 2.68
CA THR A 22 1.92 -8.42 2.74
C THR A 22 1.88 -9.02 4.15
N GLY A 23 2.11 -8.21 5.19
CA GLY A 23 2.03 -8.65 6.59
C GLY A 23 0.65 -9.22 6.96
N CYS A 24 -0.43 -8.55 6.56
CA CYS A 24 -1.79 -9.02 6.82
C CYS A 24 -2.08 -10.37 6.13
N VAL A 25 -1.59 -10.57 4.90
CA VAL A 25 -1.75 -11.86 4.21
C VAL A 25 -1.07 -12.99 4.98
N PHE A 26 0.17 -12.78 5.43
CA PHE A 26 0.89 -13.77 6.23
C PHE A 26 0.18 -14.07 7.55
N GLU A 27 -0.16 -13.05 8.34
CA GLU A 27 -0.87 -13.24 9.61
C GLU A 27 -2.19 -13.99 9.45
N LEU A 28 -3.02 -13.59 8.47
CA LEU A 28 -4.29 -14.28 8.21
C LEU A 28 -4.09 -15.71 7.73
N SER A 29 -2.99 -16.00 7.03
CA SER A 29 -2.66 -17.36 6.57
C SER A 29 -2.16 -18.25 7.70
N TYR A 30 -1.48 -17.69 8.70
CA TYR A 30 -1.03 -18.43 9.89
C TYR A 30 -2.16 -18.72 10.89
N GLY A 31 -3.26 -17.98 10.83
CA GLY A 31 -4.52 -18.30 11.54
C GLY A 31 -4.74 -17.56 12.86
N GLU A 32 -3.69 -16.98 13.45
CA GLU A 32 -3.75 -16.22 14.71
C GLU A 32 -3.12 -14.82 14.54
N PRO A 33 -3.82 -13.88 13.86
CA PRO A 33 -3.35 -12.51 13.69
C PRO A 33 -3.34 -11.73 15.02
N ASP A 34 -2.27 -10.97 15.29
CA ASP A 34 -2.07 -10.24 16.54
C ASP A 34 -3.14 -9.15 16.78
N LEU A 35 -3.56 -8.47 15.70
CA LEU A 35 -4.62 -7.47 15.73
C LEU A 35 -6.04 -8.07 15.67
N GLY A 36 -6.14 -9.40 15.59
CA GLY A 36 -7.38 -10.13 15.38
C GLY A 36 -7.88 -10.11 13.94
N VAL A 37 -8.67 -11.14 13.58
CA VAL A 37 -9.08 -11.40 12.19
C VAL A 37 -9.83 -10.24 11.55
N GLY A 38 -10.72 -9.58 12.31
CA GLY A 38 -11.54 -8.47 11.78
C GLY A 38 -10.70 -7.26 11.37
N LEU A 39 -9.78 -6.84 12.24
CA LEU A 39 -8.96 -5.66 12.02
C LEU A 39 -7.89 -5.92 10.95
N THR A 40 -7.20 -7.07 10.99
CA THR A 40 -6.21 -7.45 9.96
C THR A 40 -6.84 -7.54 8.56
N ARG A 41 -8.09 -8.04 8.45
CA ARG A 41 -8.83 -8.01 7.17
C ARG A 41 -9.20 -6.61 6.73
N ALA A 42 -9.62 -5.73 7.65
CA ALA A 42 -9.93 -4.34 7.32
C ALA A 42 -8.69 -3.60 6.79
N ILE A 43 -7.53 -3.80 7.43
CA ILE A 43 -6.26 -3.25 6.94
C ILE A 43 -5.95 -3.79 5.55
N LEU A 44 -6.05 -5.10 5.33
CA LEU A 44 -5.78 -5.71 4.02
C LEU A 44 -6.69 -5.14 2.92
N ILE A 45 -7.98 -5.01 3.20
CA ILE A 45 -8.96 -4.45 2.25
C ILE A 45 -8.65 -2.99 1.92
N GLY A 46 -8.07 -2.22 2.84
CA GLY A 46 -7.65 -0.83 2.57
C GLY A 46 -6.28 -0.73 1.89
N SER A 47 -5.30 -1.49 2.38
CA SER A 47 -3.91 -1.38 1.96
C SER A 47 -3.65 -1.99 0.59
N LEU A 48 -4.34 -3.07 0.23
CA LEU A 48 -4.20 -3.71 -1.08
C LEU A 48 -4.63 -2.79 -2.24
N PRO A 49 -5.87 -2.26 -2.28
CA PRO A 49 -6.26 -1.29 -3.31
C PRO A 49 -5.56 0.06 -3.12
N GLY A 50 -5.30 0.47 -1.88
CA GLY A 50 -4.58 1.71 -1.57
C GLY A 50 -3.18 1.71 -2.18
N THR A 51 -2.48 0.57 -2.17
CA THR A 51 -1.17 0.42 -2.82
C THR A 51 -1.27 0.68 -4.33
N ALA A 52 -2.23 0.05 -5.00
CA ALA A 52 -2.42 0.21 -6.43
C ALA A 52 -2.79 1.66 -6.78
N LEU A 53 -3.70 2.27 -6.03
CA LEU A 53 -4.09 3.67 -6.21
C LEU A 53 -2.91 4.63 -6.01
N ALA A 54 -2.16 4.49 -4.92
CA ALA A 54 -1.01 5.34 -4.63
C ALA A 54 0.07 5.23 -5.71
N LEU A 55 0.34 4.01 -6.20
CA LEU A 55 1.29 3.78 -7.28
C LEU A 55 0.82 4.41 -8.60
N LEU A 56 -0.45 4.21 -8.98
CA LEU A 56 -1.00 4.82 -10.18
C LEU A 56 -0.96 6.34 -10.12
N VAL A 57 -1.28 6.95 -8.97
CA VAL A 57 -1.16 8.40 -8.76
C VAL A 57 0.30 8.84 -8.89
N ALA A 58 1.26 8.13 -8.30
CA ALA A 58 2.68 8.44 -8.44
C ALA A 58 3.12 8.44 -9.92
N ILE A 59 2.71 7.42 -10.68
CA ILE A 59 3.01 7.31 -12.11
C ILE A 59 2.40 8.48 -12.88
N ARG A 60 1.11 8.79 -12.65
CA ARG A 60 0.41 9.88 -13.32
C ARG A 60 1.04 11.23 -13.02
N LEU A 61 1.43 11.48 -11.77
CA LEU A 61 2.12 12.71 -11.40
C LEU A 61 3.49 12.82 -12.07
N ASN A 62 4.24 11.73 -12.19
CA ASN A 62 5.58 11.75 -12.78
C ASN A 62 5.61 11.63 -14.31
N SER A 63 4.48 11.36 -14.96
CA SER A 63 4.41 11.24 -16.42
C SER A 63 4.71 12.60 -17.09
N PRO A 64 5.56 12.62 -18.14
CA PRO A 64 5.76 13.82 -18.96
C PRO A 64 4.48 14.13 -19.73
N ALA A 65 4.19 15.44 -19.87
CA ALA A 65 3.07 15.93 -20.68
C ALA A 65 3.32 15.71 -22.18
#